data_AF-A0A415P4X7-F1
#
_entry.id   AF-A0A415P4X7-F1
#
_cell.length_a   1.000
_cell.length_b   1.000
_cell.length_c   1.000
_cell.angle_alpha   90.00
_cell.angle_beta   90.00
_cell.angle_gamma   90.00
#
_symmetry.space_group_name_H-M   'P 1'
#
loop_
_entity.id
_entity.type
_entity.pdbx_description
1 polymer ?
#
loop_
_entity_poly.entity_id
_entity_poly.type
_entity_poly.pdbx_seq_one_letter_code
_entity_poly.pdbx_strand_id
1 'polypeptide(L)'
;MKEIRLFIENTSAPYIKHILILYFFILIFQPLLVLMNINVMNTNVGFPNPLMMIILYLGFLALFILHHKRYKTFMNKGGLTRIRLLPIAKTSFLYSELLFQFISYLGLFCANIIAWTLLYFLLRNQQPFQEHSYLFFMLSNTTSATYLPMTWNTLLFDLLTLINLTCISVFLLLGKDSDKYERNSLLYISMLALIFLFNWICKIENQLTELFEIMPLLSALVLLTLHPLILKSSFLWKRRKPK
;
A
#
# COMPACT_ATOMS: atom_id res chain seq x y z
N MET A 1 -23.10 15.07 -18.66
CA MET A 1 -21.85 15.02 -17.86
C MET A 1 -22.03 15.43 -16.39
N LYS A 2 -22.77 16.50 -16.06
CA LYS A 2 -23.02 16.93 -14.67
C LYS A 2 -23.62 15.82 -13.78
N GLU A 3 -24.60 15.07 -14.27
CA GLU A 3 -25.26 13.99 -13.50
C GLU A 3 -24.33 12.82 -13.16
N ILE A 4 -23.41 12.48 -14.05
CA ILE A 4 -22.45 11.38 -13.84
C ILE A 4 -21.38 11.80 -12.83
N ARG A 5 -20.92 13.06 -12.91
CA ARG A 5 -20.02 13.64 -11.90
C ARG A 5 -20.66 13.61 -10.52
N LEU A 6 -21.90 14.10 -10.42
CA LEU A 6 -22.66 14.17 -9.16
C LEU A 6 -22.97 12.76 -8.62
N PHE A 7 -23.19 11.79 -9.50
CA PHE A 7 -23.30 10.38 -9.13
C PHE A 7 -22.00 9.84 -8.54
N ILE A 8 -20.86 10.04 -9.21
CA ILE A 8 -19.56 9.59 -8.71
C ILE A 8 -19.28 10.22 -7.35
N GLU A 9 -19.47 11.53 -7.23
CA GLU A 9 -19.30 12.30 -5.99
C GLU A 9 -20.18 11.74 -4.85
N ASN A 10 -21.47 11.50 -5.10
CA ASN A 10 -22.36 10.92 -4.09
C ASN A 10 -22.04 9.47 -3.72
N THR A 11 -21.30 8.74 -4.56
CA THR A 11 -20.87 7.36 -4.27
C THR A 11 -19.47 7.29 -3.65
N SER A 12 -18.61 8.29 -3.87
CA SER A 12 -17.21 8.29 -3.43
C SER A 12 -16.93 9.22 -2.24
N ALA A 13 -17.57 10.40 -2.18
CA ALA A 13 -17.38 11.39 -1.12
C ALA A 13 -17.49 10.85 0.31
N PRO A 14 -18.50 10.01 0.67
CA PRO A 14 -18.54 9.47 2.03
C PRO A 14 -17.30 8.62 2.32
N TYR A 15 -16.81 7.82 1.38
CA TYR A 15 -15.64 6.97 1.58
C TYR A 15 -14.34 7.77 1.67
N ILE A 16 -14.21 8.88 0.94
CA ILE A 16 -13.08 9.80 1.08
C ILE A 16 -13.02 10.33 2.52
N LYS A 17 -14.16 10.71 3.10
CA LYS A 17 -14.22 11.13 4.51
C LYS A 17 -13.75 10.03 5.47
N HIS A 18 -14.16 8.77 5.24
CA HIS A 18 -13.72 7.64 6.07
C HIS A 18 -12.21 7.36 5.92
N ILE A 19 -11.67 7.50 4.70
CA ILE A 19 -10.24 7.37 4.42
C ILE A 19 -9.44 8.44 5.18
N LEU A 20 -9.89 9.70 5.14
CA LEU A 20 -9.26 10.79 5.90
C LEU A 20 -9.31 10.54 7.41
N ILE A 21 -10.45 10.12 7.95
CA ILE A 21 -10.59 9.76 9.37
C ILE A 21 -9.59 8.66 9.75
N LEU A 22 -9.41 7.67 8.88
CA LEU A 22 -8.45 6.59 9.09
C LEU A 22 -7.01 7.11 9.14
N TYR A 23 -6.64 8.07 8.29
CA TYR A 23 -5.32 8.70 8.36
C TYR A 23 -5.10 9.46 9.67
N PHE A 24 -6.09 10.24 10.10
CA PHE A 24 -6.04 10.94 11.39
C PHE A 24 -5.93 9.96 12.56
N PHE A 25 -6.67 8.86 12.50
CA PHE A 25 -6.63 7.83 13.53
C PHE A 25 -5.23 7.22 13.63
N ILE A 26 -4.61 6.85 12.51
CA ILE A 26 -3.24 6.32 12.50
C ILE A 26 -2.26 7.36 13.04
N LEU A 27 -2.36 8.61 12.57
CA LEU A 27 -1.44 9.68 12.96
C LEU A 27 -1.45 9.97 14.47
N ILE A 28 -2.59 9.82 15.15
CA ILE A 28 -2.72 10.08 16.59
C ILE A 28 -2.51 8.83 17.42
N PHE A 29 -3.16 7.72 17.03
CA PHE A 29 -3.19 6.49 17.82
C PHE A 29 -1.84 5.77 17.80
N GLN A 30 -1.13 5.82 16.67
CA GLN A 30 0.14 5.14 16.52
C GLN A 30 1.24 5.74 17.43
N PRO A 31 1.43 7.07 17.53
CA PRO A 31 2.32 7.67 18.53
C PRO A 31 1.90 7.42 19.97
N LEU A 32 0.60 7.51 20.26
CA LEU A 32 0.07 7.40 21.61
C LEU A 32 0.29 5.98 22.18
N LEU A 33 0.01 4.95 21.38
CA LEU A 33 0.19 3.55 21.76
C LEU A 33 1.67 3.21 21.98
N VAL A 34 2.55 3.78 21.16
CA VAL A 34 4.01 3.68 21.34
C VAL A 34 4.46 4.32 22.65
N LEU A 35 4.01 5.54 22.95
CA LEU A 35 4.36 6.25 24.19
C LEU A 35 3.89 5.50 25.45
N MET A 36 2.67 4.94 25.40
CA MET A 36 2.17 4.10 26.50
C MET A 36 3.06 2.87 26.74
N ASN A 37 3.58 2.25 25.67
CA ASN A 37 4.42 1.07 25.79
C ASN A 37 5.85 1.38 26.28
N ILE A 38 6.40 2.55 25.93
CA ILE A 38 7.71 3.01 26.42
C ILE A 38 7.70 3.18 27.94
N ASN A 39 6.61 3.70 28.51
CA ASN A 39 6.48 3.88 29.96
C ASN A 39 6.35 2.54 30.73
N VAL A 40 6.02 1.44 30.05
CA VAL A 40 5.85 0.11 30.65
C VAL A 40 7.12 -0.74 30.50
N MET A 41 7.88 -0.55 29.41
CA MET A 41 9.08 -1.32 29.08
C MET A 41 10.34 -0.51 29.42
N ASN A 42 10.65 -0.38 30.71
CA ASN A 42 11.77 0.44 31.19
C ASN A 42 13.18 -0.15 30.94
N THR A 43 13.34 -1.10 30.02
CA THR A 43 14.63 -1.81 29.83
C THR A 43 14.84 -2.30 28.39
N ASN A 44 15.87 -1.77 27.73
CA ASN A 44 16.77 -2.49 26.82
C ASN A 44 16.22 -3.31 25.65
N VAL A 45 15.08 -2.96 25.06
CA VAL A 45 14.67 -3.56 23.78
C VAL A 45 14.31 -2.44 22.82
N GLY A 46 14.90 -2.48 21.62
CA GLY A 46 14.90 -1.40 20.64
C GLY A 46 13.53 -0.76 20.39
N PHE A 47 13.58 0.50 19.91
CA PHE A 47 12.45 1.33 19.51
C PHE A 47 11.27 0.51 18.95
N PRO A 48 10.01 0.90 19.22
CA PRO A 48 8.82 0.10 18.92
C PRO A 48 8.47 0.04 17.43
N ASN A 49 9.40 -0.48 16.62
CA ASN A 49 9.27 -0.86 15.22
C ASN A 49 8.11 -1.85 14.97
N PRO A 50 7.97 -2.97 15.71
CA PRO A 50 6.99 -3.99 15.32
C PRO A 50 5.54 -3.54 15.51
N LEU A 51 5.22 -2.82 16.59
CA LEU A 51 3.85 -2.33 16.83
C LEU A 51 3.42 -1.31 15.78
N MET A 52 4.32 -0.40 15.40
CA MET A 52 4.03 0.59 14.35
C MET A 52 3.80 -0.10 13.00
N MET A 53 4.59 -1.12 12.65
CA MET A 53 4.40 -1.87 11.42
C MET A 53 3.07 -2.67 11.41
N ILE A 54 2.68 -3.27 12.55
CA ILE A 54 1.40 -3.97 12.67
C ILE A 54 0.23 -3.01 12.43
N ILE A 55 0.26 -1.81 13.04
CA ILE A 55 -0.78 -0.78 12.85
C ILE A 55 -0.85 -0.34 11.40
N LEU A 56 0.31 -0.17 10.74
CA LEU A 56 0.39 0.17 9.32
C LEU A 56 -0.29 -0.90 8.44
N TYR A 57 0.02 -2.19 8.67
CA TYR A 57 -0.60 -3.29 7.93
C TYR A 57 -2.11 -3.39 8.16
N LEU A 58 -2.57 -3.19 9.40
CA LEU A 58 -4.01 -3.09 9.70
C LEU A 58 -4.67 -1.91 8.98
N GLY A 59 -3.95 -0.78 8.88
CA GLY A 59 -4.37 0.39 8.10
C GLY A 59 -4.55 0.08 6.61
N PHE A 60 -3.59 -0.62 5.99
CA PHE A 60 -3.70 -1.09 4.60
C PHE A 60 -4.91 -2.00 4.39
N LEU A 61 -5.16 -2.93 5.31
CA LEU A 61 -6.30 -3.84 5.26
C LEU A 61 -7.63 -3.08 5.40
N ALA A 62 -7.71 -2.14 6.33
CA ALA A 62 -8.87 -1.29 6.52
C ALA A 62 -9.16 -0.41 5.28
N LEU A 63 -8.13 0.15 4.64
CA LEU A 63 -8.27 0.85 3.37
C LEU A 63 -8.79 -0.07 2.25
N PHE A 64 -8.27 -1.29 2.16
CA PHE A 64 -8.76 -2.27 1.19
C PHE A 64 -10.26 -2.57 1.39
N ILE A 65 -10.70 -2.76 2.64
CA ILE A 65 -12.11 -2.95 2.97
C ILE A 65 -12.96 -1.73 2.58
N LEU A 66 -12.46 -0.51 2.82
CA LEU A 66 -13.15 0.72 2.43
C LEU A 66 -13.29 0.83 0.90
N HIS A 67 -12.24 0.52 0.15
CA HIS A 67 -12.30 0.46 -1.32
C HIS A 67 -13.27 -0.60 -1.83
N HIS A 68 -13.31 -1.76 -1.18
CA HIS A 68 -14.27 -2.81 -1.49
C HIS A 68 -15.72 -2.36 -1.25
N LYS A 69 -15.99 -1.75 -0.09
CA LYS A 69 -17.32 -1.20 0.22
C LYS A 69 -17.71 -0.12 -0.80
N ARG A 70 -16.81 0.82 -1.12
CA ARG A 70 -17.03 1.86 -2.14
C ARG A 70 -17.41 1.23 -3.49
N TYR A 71 -16.61 0.29 -3.96
CA TYR A 71 -16.84 -0.38 -5.24
C TYR A 71 -18.16 -1.15 -5.26
N LYS A 72 -18.49 -1.89 -4.19
CA LYS A 72 -19.77 -2.59 -4.06
C LYS A 72 -20.97 -1.62 -4.13
N THR A 73 -20.89 -0.49 -3.45
CA THR A 73 -21.96 0.54 -3.47
C THR A 73 -22.09 1.19 -4.84
N PHE A 74 -20.96 1.44 -5.51
CA PHE A 74 -20.91 1.93 -6.89
C PHE A 74 -21.58 0.95 -7.86
N MET A 75 -21.28 -0.34 -7.73
CA MET A 75 -21.86 -1.42 -8.53
C MET A 75 -23.37 -1.55 -8.30
N ASN A 76 -23.81 -1.60 -7.05
CA ASN A 76 -25.21 -1.72 -6.67
C ASN A 76 -26.08 -0.57 -7.21
N LYS A 77 -25.50 0.63 -7.33
CA LYS A 77 -26.18 1.81 -7.89
C LYS A 77 -26.15 1.87 -9.43
N GLY A 78 -25.69 0.82 -10.10
CA GLY A 78 -25.60 0.74 -11.55
C GLY A 78 -24.46 1.59 -12.13
N GLY A 79 -23.40 1.88 -11.36
CA GLY A 79 -22.30 2.72 -11.83
C GLY A 79 -21.61 2.16 -13.07
N LEU A 80 -21.52 0.84 -13.18
CA LEU A 80 -20.90 0.13 -14.30
C LEU A 80 -21.66 0.28 -15.62
N THR A 81 -22.99 0.27 -15.60
CA THR A 81 -23.80 0.52 -16.80
C THR A 81 -23.67 1.97 -17.24
N ARG A 82 -23.60 2.92 -16.30
CA ARG A 82 -23.41 4.35 -16.57
C ARG A 82 -22.03 4.64 -17.15
N ILE A 83 -20.96 4.03 -16.63
CA ILE A 83 -19.61 4.17 -17.20
C ILE A 83 -19.53 3.61 -18.62
N ARG A 84 -20.24 2.51 -18.91
CA ARG A 84 -20.26 1.95 -20.27
C ARG A 84 -20.89 2.88 -21.31
N LEU A 85 -21.71 3.83 -20.90
CA LEU A 85 -22.35 4.82 -21.76
C LEU A 85 -21.47 6.05 -22.00
N LEU A 86 -20.42 6.24 -21.21
CA LEU A 86 -19.48 7.35 -21.40
C LEU A 86 -18.62 7.10 -22.65
N PRO A 87 -18.27 8.16 -23.40
CA PRO A 87 -17.33 8.10 -24.52
C PRO A 87 -15.88 8.01 -24.00
N ILE A 88 -15.63 7.08 -23.08
CA ILE A 88 -14.36 6.90 -22.38
C ILE A 88 -13.84 5.49 -22.68
N ALA A 89 -12.53 5.35 -22.89
CA ALA A 89 -11.92 4.05 -23.08
C ALA A 89 -12.08 3.19 -21.81
N LYS A 90 -12.26 1.88 -21.98
CA LYS A 90 -12.40 0.97 -20.81
C LYS A 90 -11.16 1.01 -19.92
N THR A 91 -9.99 1.12 -20.54
CA THR A 91 -8.70 1.23 -19.86
C THR A 91 -8.58 2.47 -19.00
N SER A 92 -9.17 3.61 -19.39
CA SER A 92 -9.15 4.81 -18.55
C SER A 92 -9.89 4.64 -17.22
N PHE A 93 -10.95 3.83 -17.17
CA PHE A 93 -11.60 3.54 -15.89
C PHE A 93 -10.69 2.68 -14.98
N LEU A 94 -10.03 1.66 -15.53
CA LEU A 94 -9.02 0.87 -14.81
C LEU A 94 -7.89 1.76 -14.26
N TYR A 95 -7.33 2.65 -15.09
CA TYR A 95 -6.28 3.56 -14.67
C TYR A 95 -6.74 4.53 -13.60
N SER A 96 -7.99 5.02 -13.67
CA SER A 96 -8.53 5.89 -12.63
C SER A 96 -8.68 5.19 -11.29
N GLU A 97 -9.06 3.89 -11.29
CA GLU A 97 -9.15 3.11 -10.06
C GLU A 97 -7.77 2.75 -9.48
N LEU A 98 -6.79 2.41 -10.35
CA LEU A 98 -5.39 2.25 -9.95
C LEU A 98 -4.84 3.50 -9.29
N LEU A 99 -5.02 4.66 -9.93
CA LEU A 99 -4.52 5.93 -9.44
C LEU A 99 -5.20 6.31 -8.12
N PHE A 100 -6.51 6.12 -8.00
CA PHE A 100 -7.23 6.41 -6.75
C PHE A 100 -6.74 5.54 -5.59
N GLN A 101 -6.57 4.24 -5.81
CA GLN A 101 -6.05 3.34 -4.78
C GLN A 101 -4.60 3.66 -4.44
N PHE A 102 -3.76 3.95 -5.44
CA PHE A 102 -2.37 4.38 -5.26
C PHE A 102 -2.27 5.62 -4.37
N ILE A 103 -3.01 6.68 -4.69
CA ILE A 103 -3.02 7.90 -3.86
C ILE A 103 -3.47 7.59 -2.43
N SER A 104 -4.49 6.75 -2.27
CA SER A 104 -4.99 6.42 -0.93
C SER A 104 -4.00 5.60 -0.08
N TYR A 105 -3.25 4.71 -0.70
CA TYR A 105 -2.22 3.92 -0.01
C TYR A 105 -0.99 4.78 0.27
N LEU A 106 -0.62 5.65 -0.66
CA LEU A 106 0.45 6.64 -0.48
C LEU A 106 0.12 7.60 0.67
N GLY A 107 -1.13 8.06 0.78
CA GLY A 107 -1.59 8.89 1.90
C GLY A 107 -1.42 8.20 3.26
N LEU A 108 -1.70 6.90 3.34
CA LEU A 108 -1.48 6.11 4.56
C LEU A 108 0.01 6.01 4.91
N PHE A 109 0.84 5.75 3.90
CA PHE A 109 2.29 5.68 4.06
C PHE A 109 2.87 7.02 4.53
N CYS A 110 2.42 8.14 3.95
CA CYS A 110 2.78 9.48 4.39
C CYS A 110 2.33 9.75 5.83
N ALA A 111 1.10 9.38 6.21
CA ALA A 111 0.61 9.54 7.58
C ALA A 111 1.48 8.76 8.58
N ASN A 112 1.92 7.56 8.21
CA ASN A 112 2.83 6.75 9.00
C ASN A 112 4.21 7.40 9.13
N ILE A 113 4.81 7.91 8.04
CA ILE A 113 6.09 8.64 8.11
C ILE A 113 5.97 9.87 9.04
N ILE A 114 4.87 10.62 8.94
CA ILE A 114 4.63 11.77 9.81
C ILE A 114 4.52 11.32 11.27
N ALA A 115 3.77 10.25 11.56
CA ALA A 115 3.65 9.68 12.91
C ALA A 115 5.01 9.25 13.48
N TRP A 116 5.85 8.63 12.65
CA TRP A 116 7.23 8.31 12.99
C TRP A 116 8.03 9.57 13.34
N THR A 117 8.05 10.58 12.47
CA THR A 117 8.77 11.83 12.75
C THR A 117 8.29 12.51 14.03
N LEU A 118 6.98 12.48 14.30
CA LEU A 118 6.39 13.05 15.51
C LEU A 118 6.86 12.32 16.78
N LEU A 119 6.87 10.98 16.75
CA LEU A 119 7.43 10.17 17.84
C LEU A 119 8.91 10.48 18.10
N TYR A 120 9.70 10.61 17.03
CA TYR A 120 11.11 11.00 17.15
C TYR A 120 11.28 12.37 17.83
N PHE A 121 10.47 13.36 17.46
CA PHE A 121 10.49 14.66 18.12
C PHE A 121 10.11 14.59 19.60
N LEU A 122 9.10 13.77 19.95
CA LEU A 122 8.67 13.62 21.35
C LEU A 122 9.72 12.89 22.22
N LEU A 123 10.49 11.97 21.64
CA LEU A 123 11.52 11.19 22.33
C LEU A 123 12.93 11.79 22.18
N ARG A 124 13.06 13.00 21.63
CA ARG A 124 14.34 13.65 21.30
C ARG A 124 15.36 13.63 22.45
N ASN A 125 14.90 13.80 23.69
CA ASN A 125 15.76 13.88 24.87
C ASN A 125 16.33 12.51 25.32
N GLN A 126 15.78 11.41 24.82
CA GLN A 126 16.19 10.04 25.14
C GLN A 126 17.09 9.41 24.06
N GLN A 127 17.40 10.17 23.00
CA GLN A 127 18.18 9.68 21.87
C GLN A 127 19.66 10.08 21.99
N PRO A 128 20.58 9.21 21.53
CA PRO A 128 22.02 9.44 21.67
C PRO A 128 22.57 10.61 20.82
N PHE A 129 21.74 11.23 19.96
CA PHE A 129 22.16 12.31 19.06
C PHE A 129 21.49 13.64 19.47
N GLN A 130 22.30 14.59 19.93
CA GLN A 130 21.82 15.86 20.44
C GLN A 130 21.41 16.85 19.33
N GLU A 131 20.22 17.40 19.54
CA GLU A 131 19.71 18.67 19.04
C GLU A 131 19.44 18.81 17.52
N HIS A 132 20.39 19.20 16.66
CA HIS A 132 20.05 19.76 15.33
C HIS A 132 20.73 19.12 14.10
N SER A 133 21.69 18.22 14.30
CA SER A 133 22.42 17.53 13.20
C SER A 133 21.72 16.25 12.69
N TYR A 134 20.63 15.84 13.33
CA TYR A 134 20.01 14.53 13.12
C TYR A 134 19.30 14.38 11.78
N LEU A 135 18.59 15.41 11.29
CA LEU A 135 17.96 15.38 9.96
C LEU A 135 18.99 15.21 8.82
N PHE A 136 20.17 15.80 8.99
CA PHE A 136 21.28 15.65 8.04
C PHE A 136 21.97 14.28 8.17
N PHE A 137 22.12 13.79 9.41
CA PHE A 137 22.73 12.49 9.71
C PHE A 137 21.85 11.29 9.27
N MET A 138 20.51 11.45 9.33
CA MET A 138 19.52 10.45 8.90
C MET A 138 19.62 10.12 7.41
N LEU A 139 19.92 11.12 6.58
CA LEU A 139 20.10 10.95 5.13
C LEU A 139 21.51 10.45 4.76
N SER A 140 22.51 10.65 5.64
CA SER A 140 23.92 10.50 5.27
C SER A 140 24.62 9.27 5.83
N ASN A 141 24.06 8.56 6.82
CA ASN A 141 24.81 7.55 7.56
C ASN A 141 24.12 6.18 7.68
N THR A 142 24.87 5.09 7.52
CA THR A 142 24.39 3.69 7.59
C THR A 142 23.89 3.28 8.98
N THR A 143 24.32 3.99 10.02
CA THR A 143 23.83 3.85 11.40
C THR A 143 22.45 4.44 11.63
N SER A 144 21.86 5.14 10.64
CA SER A 144 20.45 5.52 10.67
C SER A 144 19.51 4.31 10.57
N ALA A 145 19.97 3.16 10.08
CA ALA A 145 19.16 1.95 9.93
C ALA A 145 18.50 1.46 11.25
N THR A 146 19.11 1.77 12.39
CA THR A 146 18.58 1.43 13.72
C THR A 146 17.54 2.44 14.24
N TYR A 147 17.52 3.65 13.69
CA TYR A 147 16.67 4.75 14.15
C TYR A 147 15.68 5.24 13.09
N LEU A 148 15.85 4.99 11.79
CA LEU A 148 14.82 5.11 10.75
C LEU A 148 15.39 4.47 9.48
N PRO A 149 14.84 3.34 8.99
CA PRO A 149 15.45 2.55 7.92
C PRO A 149 15.15 3.17 6.55
N MET A 150 15.46 4.45 6.33
CA MET A 150 15.19 5.18 5.09
C MET A 150 16.50 5.38 4.30
N THR A 151 17.05 4.30 3.76
CA THR A 151 18.05 4.37 2.69
C THR A 151 17.34 4.54 1.34
N TRP A 152 18.09 4.95 0.30
CA TRP A 152 17.53 5.02 -1.06
C TRP A 152 16.91 3.69 -1.51
N ASN A 153 17.55 2.56 -1.16
CA ASN A 153 17.08 1.22 -1.51
C ASN A 153 15.78 0.86 -0.79
N THR A 154 15.63 1.21 0.50
CA THR A 154 14.39 0.93 1.25
C THR A 154 13.25 1.80 0.76
N LEU A 155 13.49 3.08 0.44
CA LEU A 155 12.48 3.95 -0.18
C LEU A 155 12.02 3.42 -1.54
N LEU A 156 12.95 2.97 -2.38
CA LEU A 156 12.62 2.40 -3.69
C LEU A 156 11.83 1.10 -3.54
N PHE A 157 12.23 0.24 -2.60
CA PHE A 157 11.48 -0.98 -2.27
C PHE A 157 10.07 -0.67 -1.76
N ASP A 158 9.92 0.30 -0.86
CA ASP A 158 8.62 0.72 -0.33
C ASP A 158 7.70 1.29 -1.43
N LEU A 159 8.25 2.05 -2.38
CA LEU A 159 7.49 2.49 -3.55
C LEU A 159 7.05 1.31 -4.44
N LEU A 160 7.96 0.36 -4.72
CA LEU A 160 7.64 -0.82 -5.53
C LEU A 160 6.59 -1.70 -4.85
N THR A 161 6.69 -1.91 -3.54
CA THR A 161 5.70 -2.69 -2.77
C THR A 161 4.34 -1.98 -2.77
N LEU A 162 4.31 -0.66 -2.67
CA LEU A 162 3.08 0.12 -2.77
C LEU A 162 2.43 -0.02 -4.16
N ILE A 163 3.22 0.03 -5.24
CA ILE A 163 2.71 -0.23 -6.59
C ILE A 163 2.15 -1.66 -6.69
N ASN A 164 2.89 -2.66 -6.22
CA ASN A 164 2.44 -4.05 -6.27
C ASN A 164 1.15 -4.27 -5.48
N LEU A 165 1.05 -3.69 -4.28
CA LEU A 165 -0.14 -3.74 -3.43
C LEU A 165 -1.33 -3.07 -4.12
N THR A 166 -1.12 -1.95 -4.82
CA THR A 166 -2.20 -1.29 -5.59
C THR A 166 -2.69 -2.15 -6.74
N CYS A 167 -1.78 -2.78 -7.48
CA CYS A 167 -2.15 -3.63 -8.61
C CYS A 167 -2.88 -4.89 -8.15
N ILE A 168 -2.45 -5.50 -7.05
CA ILE A 168 -3.10 -6.67 -6.46
C ILE A 168 -4.48 -6.30 -5.90
N SER A 169 -4.60 -5.20 -5.14
CA SER A 169 -5.88 -4.75 -4.59
C SER A 169 -6.89 -4.40 -5.68
N VAL A 170 -6.47 -3.68 -6.73
CA VAL A 170 -7.32 -3.41 -7.91
C VAL A 170 -7.74 -4.70 -8.59
N PHE A 171 -6.83 -5.66 -8.78
CA PHE A 171 -7.15 -6.95 -9.35
C PHE A 171 -8.19 -7.71 -8.50
N LEU A 172 -8.04 -7.74 -7.17
CA LEU A 172 -9.01 -8.38 -6.28
C LEU A 172 -10.38 -7.69 -6.31
N LEU A 173 -10.40 -6.37 -6.50
CA LEU A 173 -11.63 -5.58 -6.56
C LEU A 173 -12.38 -5.73 -7.88
N LEU A 174 -11.68 -5.63 -9.00
CA LEU A 174 -12.26 -5.58 -10.34
C LEU A 174 -12.30 -6.95 -11.01
N GLY A 175 -11.37 -7.84 -10.65
CA GLY A 175 -11.23 -9.15 -11.25
C GLY A 175 -12.27 -10.17 -10.78
N LYS A 176 -12.93 -9.95 -9.63
CA LYS A 176 -13.89 -10.91 -9.05
C LYS A 176 -15.05 -11.26 -10.00
N ASP A 177 -15.43 -10.32 -10.86
CA ASP A 177 -16.51 -10.50 -11.84
C ASP A 177 -16.00 -10.95 -13.22
N SER A 178 -14.73 -11.36 -13.33
CA SER A 178 -14.11 -11.81 -14.58
C SER A 178 -14.08 -13.33 -14.68
N ASP A 179 -14.38 -13.87 -15.87
CA ASP A 179 -14.33 -15.31 -16.17
C ASP A 179 -12.94 -15.93 -15.95
N LYS A 180 -11.89 -15.11 -15.84
CA LYS A 180 -10.48 -15.51 -15.68
C LYS A 180 -9.95 -15.28 -14.26
N TYR A 181 -10.82 -14.94 -13.30
CA TYR A 181 -10.45 -14.57 -11.94
C TYR A 181 -9.62 -15.66 -11.26
N GLU A 182 -10.13 -16.89 -11.22
CA GLU A 182 -9.49 -18.02 -10.53
C GLU A 182 -8.10 -18.29 -11.09
N ARG A 183 -7.99 -18.40 -12.42
CA ARG A 183 -6.71 -18.59 -13.11
C ARG A 183 -5.71 -17.47 -12.78
N ASN A 184 -6.16 -16.21 -12.83
CA ASN A 184 -5.29 -15.07 -12.58
C ASN A 184 -4.91 -14.94 -11.09
N SER A 185 -5.79 -15.34 -10.17
CA SER A 185 -5.48 -15.43 -8.74
C SER A 185 -4.46 -16.52 -8.44
N LEU A 186 -4.59 -17.68 -9.10
CA LEU A 186 -3.64 -18.79 -8.97
C LEU A 186 -2.26 -18.39 -9.50
N LEU A 187 -2.21 -17.63 -10.61
CA LEU A 187 -0.95 -17.06 -11.13
C LEU A 187 -0.29 -16.08 -10.16
N TYR A 188 -1.06 -15.22 -9.47
CA TYR A 188 -0.49 -14.35 -8.43
C TYR A 188 0.03 -15.15 -7.24
N ILE A 189 -0.73 -16.14 -6.77
CA ILE A 189 -0.35 -16.97 -5.62
C ILE A 189 0.89 -17.81 -5.96
N SER A 190 0.96 -18.41 -7.15
CA SER A 190 2.11 -19.21 -7.57
C SER A 190 3.38 -18.38 -7.72
N MET A 191 3.28 -17.17 -8.26
CA MET A 191 4.40 -16.23 -8.34
C MET A 191 4.88 -15.77 -6.95
N LEU A 192 3.97 -15.44 -6.05
CA LEU A 192 4.32 -15.10 -4.68
C LEU A 192 4.99 -16.28 -3.95
N ALA A 193 4.50 -17.51 -4.17
CA ALA A 193 5.10 -18.72 -3.63
C ALA A 193 6.51 -18.98 -4.19
N LEU A 194 6.73 -18.76 -5.50
CA LEU A 194 8.04 -18.86 -6.12
C LEU A 194 9.02 -17.81 -5.57
N ILE A 195 8.58 -16.57 -5.43
CA ILE A 195 9.38 -15.50 -4.81
C ILE A 195 9.74 -15.87 -3.37
N PHE A 196 8.79 -16.38 -2.60
CA PHE A 196 9.01 -16.81 -1.22
C PHE A 196 10.01 -17.97 -1.14
N LEU A 197 9.83 -19.01 -1.96
CA LEU A 197 10.73 -20.16 -2.04
C LEU A 197 12.14 -19.73 -2.45
N PHE A 198 12.26 -18.87 -3.45
CA PHE A 198 13.55 -18.36 -3.90
C PHE A 198 14.26 -17.56 -2.81
N ASN A 199 13.57 -16.64 -2.14
CA ASN A 199 14.11 -15.90 -1.00
C ASN A 199 14.52 -16.84 0.15
N TRP A 200 13.76 -17.91 0.38
CA TRP A 200 14.07 -18.89 1.42
C TRP A 200 15.30 -19.74 1.08
N ILE A 201 15.45 -20.19 -0.17
CA ILE A 201 16.63 -20.91 -0.65
C ILE A 201 17.88 -20.05 -0.52
N CYS A 202 17.83 -18.79 -0.98
CA CYS A 202 18.93 -17.85 -0.81
C CYS A 202 19.29 -17.65 0.67
N LYS A 203 18.29 -17.65 1.58
CA LYS A 203 18.48 -17.59 3.04
C LYS A 203 19.22 -18.80 3.61
N ILE A 204 18.98 -19.99 3.08
CA ILE A 204 19.61 -21.23 3.56
C ILE A 204 21.08 -21.32 3.10
N GLU A 205 21.38 -20.86 1.88
CA GLU A 205 22.73 -20.98 1.32
C GLU A 205 23.77 -20.02 1.93
N ASN A 206 23.38 -19.04 2.76
CA ASN A 206 24.24 -18.16 3.59
C ASN A 206 25.42 -17.44 2.87
N GLN A 207 25.58 -17.56 1.55
CA GLN A 207 26.76 -17.09 0.82
C GLN A 207 26.61 -15.69 0.20
N LEU A 208 25.44 -15.06 0.32
CA LEU A 208 25.08 -13.89 -0.49
C LEU A 208 24.50 -12.75 0.34
N THR A 209 25.25 -12.27 1.34
CA THR A 209 24.86 -11.19 2.26
C THR A 209 24.43 -9.90 1.53
N GLU A 210 25.16 -9.47 0.49
CA GLU A 210 24.81 -8.28 -0.31
C GLU A 210 23.58 -8.47 -1.19
N LEU A 211 23.34 -9.70 -1.62
CA LEU A 211 22.23 -10.05 -2.51
C LEU A 211 20.89 -10.05 -1.75
N PHE A 212 20.89 -10.23 -0.41
CA PHE A 212 19.67 -10.08 0.39
C PHE A 212 19.06 -8.68 0.37
N GLU A 213 19.84 -7.63 0.21
CA GLU A 213 19.30 -6.26 0.14
C GLU A 213 18.63 -5.99 -1.22
N ILE A 214 19.13 -6.61 -2.29
CA ILE A 214 18.68 -6.38 -3.67
C ILE A 214 17.57 -7.37 -4.07
N MET A 215 17.52 -8.56 -3.46
CA MET A 215 16.55 -9.60 -3.76
C MET A 215 15.07 -9.18 -3.60
N PRO A 216 14.68 -8.50 -2.52
CA PRO A 216 13.33 -7.97 -2.38
C PRO A 216 12.99 -7.01 -3.53
N LEU A 217 13.94 -6.18 -3.96
CA LEU A 217 13.79 -5.23 -5.06
C LEU A 217 13.56 -5.95 -6.40
N LEU A 218 14.37 -6.96 -6.70
CA LEU A 218 14.25 -7.78 -7.90
C LEU A 218 12.91 -8.54 -7.94
N SER A 219 12.49 -9.10 -6.81
CA SER A 219 11.19 -9.78 -6.72
C SER A 219 10.01 -8.85 -6.99
N ALA A 220 10.10 -7.61 -6.49
CA ALA A 220 9.08 -6.60 -6.72
C ALA A 220 9.05 -6.12 -8.18
N LEU A 221 10.21 -6.05 -8.86
CA LEU A 221 10.33 -5.75 -10.29
C LEU A 221 9.76 -6.87 -11.17
N VAL A 222 9.95 -8.14 -10.80
CA VAL A 222 9.37 -9.28 -11.52
C VAL A 222 7.84 -9.23 -11.48
N LEU A 223 7.25 -8.97 -10.31
CA LEU A 223 5.80 -8.82 -10.14
C LEU A 223 5.21 -7.71 -11.03
N LEU A 224 5.93 -6.59 -11.18
CA LEU A 224 5.52 -5.48 -12.03
C LEU A 224 5.29 -5.87 -13.49
N THR A 225 6.08 -6.79 -14.04
CA THR A 225 5.93 -7.23 -15.44
C THR A 225 4.61 -7.98 -15.69
N LEU A 226 4.03 -8.57 -14.65
CA LEU A 226 2.81 -9.38 -14.73
C LEU A 226 1.54 -8.54 -14.57
N HIS A 227 1.62 -7.45 -13.81
CA HIS A 227 0.47 -6.59 -13.55
C HIS A 227 -0.26 -6.12 -14.83
N PRO A 228 0.42 -5.64 -15.89
CA PRO A 228 -0.25 -5.27 -17.13
C PRO A 228 -0.99 -6.42 -17.81
N LEU A 229 -0.40 -7.62 -17.84
CA LEU A 229 -0.98 -8.81 -18.46
C LEU A 229 -2.25 -9.26 -17.72
N ILE A 230 -2.16 -9.30 -16.39
CA ILE A 230 -3.26 -9.76 -15.54
C ILE A 230 -4.39 -8.74 -15.50
N LEU A 231 -4.08 -7.45 -15.31
CA LEU A 231 -5.08 -6.38 -15.27
C LEU A 231 -5.79 -6.22 -16.62
N LYS A 232 -5.06 -6.29 -17.75
CA LYS A 232 -5.69 -6.24 -19.08
C LYS A 232 -6.61 -7.43 -19.34
N SER A 233 -6.26 -8.62 -18.86
CA SER A 233 -7.07 -9.83 -19.06
C SER A 233 -8.31 -9.90 -18.18
N SER A 234 -8.27 -9.30 -16.98
CA SER A 234 -9.39 -9.23 -16.02
C SER A 234 -10.37 -8.11 -16.35
N PHE A 235 -9.91 -7.00 -16.94
CA PHE A 235 -10.74 -5.82 -17.22
C PHE A 235 -11.55 -5.86 -18.53
N LEU A 236 -11.86 -7.05 -19.05
CA LEU A 236 -12.57 -7.20 -20.31
C LEU A 236 -14.08 -7.34 -20.09
N TRP A 237 -14.76 -6.23 -19.82
CA TRP A 237 -16.22 -6.19 -20.01
C TRP A 237 -16.54 -6.29 -21.51
N LYS A 238 -17.25 -7.34 -21.93
CA LYS A 238 -17.87 -7.38 -23.26
C LYS A 238 -18.82 -6.18 -23.37
N ARG A 239 -18.68 -5.35 -24.43
CA ARG A 239 -19.73 -4.36 -24.78
C ARG A 239 -20.99 -5.18 -25.01
N ARG A 240 -22.13 -4.82 -24.42
CA ARG A 240 -23.40 -5.31 -24.93
C ARG A 240 -23.48 -4.78 -26.36
N LYS A 241 -23.43 -5.67 -27.35
CA LYS A 241 -23.83 -5.28 -28.71
C LYS A 241 -25.29 -4.85 -28.58
N PRO A 242 -25.70 -3.68 -29.10
CA PRO A 242 -27.13 -3.41 -29.24
C PRO A 242 -27.75 -4.62 -29.97
N LYS A 243 -28.83 -5.14 -29.41
CA LYS A 243 -29.67 -6.11 -30.11
C LYS A 243 -30.41 -5.37 -31.21
#